data_AF-A0AAD9HJY9-F1
#
_entry.id   AF-A0AAD9HJY9-F1
#
_cell.length_a   1.000
_cell.length_b   1.000
_cell.length_c   1.000
_cell.angle_alpha   90.00
_cell.angle_beta   90.00
_cell.angle_gamma   90.00
#
_symmetry.space_group_name_H-M   'P 1'
#
loop_
_entity.id
_entity.type
_entity.pdbx_description
1 polymer ?
#
loop_
_entity_poly.entity_id
_entity_poly.type
_entity_poly.pdbx_seq_one_letter_code
_entity_poly.pdbx_strand_id
1 'polypeptide(L)'
;MPTPLDNAMRSRSAVLGEYGLMVAREVMGAHCVTAFGGLVTAAAVWAIYGGDMFPAAPDPTGNPENWTREEMRRWLAAVRAESLQVHLGLRSQLSQRNLFPNDNDTREELLARVLANMRAPRR
;
A
#
# COMPACT_ATOMS: atom_id res chain seq x y z
N MET A 1 -10.21 48.16 -20.01
CA MET A 1 -8.74 48.24 -20.15
C MET A 1 -8.19 47.38 -19.03
N PRO A 2 -7.49 46.26 -19.28
CA PRO A 2 -6.90 45.47 -18.20
C PRO A 2 -5.90 46.35 -17.46
N THR A 3 -5.96 46.34 -16.13
CA THR A 3 -5.06 47.15 -15.31
C THR A 3 -3.64 46.58 -15.35
N PRO A 4 -2.62 47.40 -15.07
CA PRO A 4 -1.24 46.90 -14.94
C PRO A 4 -1.12 45.74 -13.93
N LEU A 5 -1.99 45.73 -12.91
CA LEU A 5 -2.08 44.65 -11.93
C LEU A 5 -2.68 43.36 -12.54
N ASP A 6 -3.69 43.47 -13.41
CA ASP A 6 -4.28 42.31 -14.12
C ASP A 6 -3.24 41.63 -15.03
N ASN A 7 -2.39 42.41 -15.70
CA ASN A 7 -1.30 41.89 -16.51
C ASN A 7 -0.17 41.29 -15.66
N ALA A 8 0.12 41.86 -14.49
CA ALA A 8 1.13 41.36 -13.56
C ALA A 8 0.72 40.08 -12.82
N MET A 9 -0.58 39.93 -12.51
CA MET A 9 -1.12 38.70 -11.94
C MET A 9 -1.16 37.57 -12.98
N ARG A 10 -1.48 37.89 -14.24
CA ARG A 10 -1.49 36.92 -15.35
C ARG A 10 -0.09 36.41 -15.73
N SER A 11 0.96 37.22 -15.57
CA SER A 11 2.34 36.81 -15.90
C SER A 11 2.96 35.92 -14.83
N ARG A 12 2.72 36.20 -13.54
CA ARG A 12 3.28 35.41 -12.42
C ARG A 12 2.77 33.97 -12.37
N SER A 13 1.51 33.73 -12.73
CA SER A 13 0.94 32.37 -12.77
C SER A 13 1.44 31.54 -13.95
N ALA A 14 1.82 32.16 -15.07
CA ALA A 14 2.39 31.47 -16.23
C ALA A 14 3.84 31.04 -15.98
N VAL A 15 4.64 31.92 -15.35
CA VAL A 15 6.06 31.73 -15.05
C VAL A 15 6.29 30.42 -14.27
N LEU A 16 5.68 30.24 -13.10
CA LEU A 16 6.03 29.11 -12.23
C LEU A 16 5.54 27.73 -12.73
N GLY A 17 4.48 27.68 -13.53
CA GLY A 17 3.98 26.44 -14.12
C GLY A 17 4.63 26.08 -15.46
N GLU A 18 4.93 27.09 -16.29
CA GLU A 18 5.49 26.85 -17.62
C GLU A 18 7.01 26.65 -17.60
N TYR A 19 7.78 27.32 -16.74
CA TYR A 19 9.24 27.14 -16.71
C TYR A 19 9.67 25.73 -16.30
N GLY A 20 8.97 25.09 -15.35
CA GLY A 20 9.27 23.71 -14.94
C GLY A 20 9.06 22.70 -16.08
N LEU A 21 7.98 22.87 -16.85
CA LEU A 21 7.69 22.04 -18.02
C LEU A 21 8.62 22.38 -19.19
N MET A 22 8.97 23.65 -19.38
CA MET A 22 9.84 24.13 -20.45
C MET A 22 11.28 23.62 -20.26
N VAL A 23 11.83 23.74 -19.05
CA VAL A 23 13.15 23.19 -18.71
C VAL A 23 13.17 21.67 -18.86
N ALA A 24 12.11 20.96 -18.44
CA ALA A 24 12.02 19.51 -18.65
C ALA A 24 11.95 19.13 -20.14
N ARG A 25 11.22 19.90 -20.97
CA ARG A 25 11.13 19.69 -22.43
C ARG A 25 12.45 20.00 -23.14
N GLU A 26 13.24 20.93 -22.63
CA GLU A 26 14.53 21.32 -23.21
C GLU A 26 15.64 20.32 -22.87
N VAL A 27 15.66 19.77 -21.65
CA VAL A 27 16.67 18.80 -21.21
C VAL A 27 16.35 17.36 -21.62
N MET A 28 15.07 16.95 -21.67
CA MET A 28 14.66 15.57 -22.02
C MET A 28 13.91 15.43 -23.35
N GLY A 29 13.50 16.53 -24.00
CA GLY A 29 12.67 16.49 -25.21
C GLY A 29 11.18 16.27 -24.90
N ALA A 30 10.31 16.95 -25.65
CA ALA A 30 8.87 16.94 -25.42
C ALA A 30 8.24 15.54 -25.43
N HIS A 31 8.72 14.64 -26.30
CA HIS A 31 8.23 13.27 -26.42
C HIS A 31 8.54 12.42 -25.18
N CYS A 32 9.72 12.59 -24.57
CA CYS A 32 10.11 11.85 -23.37
C CYS A 32 9.24 12.23 -22.16
N VAL A 33 8.97 13.53 -21.98
CA VAL A 33 8.12 14.01 -20.88
C VAL A 33 6.69 13.49 -21.04
N THR A 34 6.13 13.51 -22.25
CA THR A 34 4.79 12.96 -22.50
C THR A 34 4.74 11.44 -22.37
N ALA A 35 5.77 10.71 -22.82
CA ALA A 35 5.82 9.25 -22.72
C ALA A 35 5.93 8.80 -21.26
N PHE A 36 6.81 9.42 -20.48
CA PHE A 36 6.96 9.14 -19.05
C PHE A 36 5.71 9.52 -18.27
N GLY A 37 5.16 10.71 -18.50
CA GLY A 37 3.91 11.13 -17.86
C GLY A 37 2.74 10.20 -18.18
N GLY A 38 2.64 9.73 -19.42
CA GLY A 38 1.63 8.74 -19.83
C GLY A 38 1.79 7.41 -19.08
N LEU A 39 3.03 6.90 -18.96
CA LEU A 39 3.32 5.66 -18.24
C LEU A 39 3.01 5.78 -16.75
N VAL A 40 3.43 6.87 -16.09
CA VAL A 40 3.14 7.12 -14.67
C VAL A 40 1.64 7.22 -14.43
N THR A 41 0.90 7.90 -15.32
CA THR A 41 -0.56 8.00 -15.22
C THR A 41 -1.22 6.63 -15.34
N ALA A 42 -0.79 5.81 -16.31
CA ALA A 42 -1.30 4.45 -16.48
C ALA A 42 -1.02 3.57 -15.25
N ALA A 43 0.19 3.65 -14.68
CA ALA A 43 0.55 2.94 -13.46
C ALA A 43 -0.28 3.40 -12.25
N ALA A 44 -0.56 4.70 -12.12
CA ALA A 44 -1.40 5.24 -11.05
C ALA A 44 -2.87 4.77 -11.19
N VAL A 45 -3.42 4.79 -12.40
CA VAL A 45 -4.75 4.25 -12.68
C VAL A 45 -4.80 2.77 -12.30
N TRP A 46 -3.77 1.99 -12.66
CA TRP A 46 -3.69 0.58 -12.28
C TRP A 46 -3.58 0.40 -10.76
N ALA A 47 -2.81 1.21 -10.04
CA ALA A 47 -2.67 1.11 -8.58
C ALA A 47 -4.00 1.38 -7.83
N ILE A 48 -4.91 2.17 -8.42
CA ILE A 48 -6.21 2.46 -7.82
C ILE A 48 -7.23 1.37 -8.12
N TYR A 49 -7.26 0.85 -9.36
CA TYR A 49 -8.35 0.00 -9.85
C TYR A 49 -7.95 -1.44 -10.19
N GLY A 50 -6.68 -1.72 -10.44
CA GLY A 50 -6.17 -2.98 -11.02
C GLY A 50 -6.03 -4.15 -10.05
N GLY A 51 -6.33 -3.96 -8.76
CA GLY A 51 -6.16 -5.00 -7.73
C GLY A 51 -4.69 -5.27 -7.38
N ASP A 52 -4.44 -6.35 -6.63
CA ASP A 52 -3.10 -6.73 -6.20
C ASP A 52 -2.25 -7.16 -7.41
N MET A 53 -1.18 -6.41 -7.68
CA MET A 53 -0.22 -6.68 -8.77
C MET A 53 0.54 -7.99 -8.60
N PHE A 54 0.56 -8.52 -7.37
CA PHE A 54 1.18 -9.79 -7.03
C PHE A 54 0.11 -10.69 -6.42
N PRO A 55 -0.17 -11.88 -6.99
CA PRO A 55 -1.06 -12.82 -6.34
C PRO A 55 -0.52 -13.13 -4.95
N ALA A 56 -1.37 -13.01 -3.93
CA ALA A 56 -1.02 -13.44 -2.59
C ALA A 56 -0.60 -14.92 -2.66
N ALA A 57 0.57 -15.23 -2.09
CA ALA A 57 1.01 -16.62 -2.01
C ALA A 57 -0.10 -17.44 -1.33
N PRO A 58 -0.45 -18.64 -1.84
CA PRO A 58 -1.52 -19.42 -1.28
C PRO A 58 -1.27 -19.68 0.20
N ASP A 59 -2.32 -19.51 1.02
CA ASP A 59 -2.25 -19.78 2.45
C ASP A 59 -1.71 -21.21 2.68
N PRO A 60 -0.85 -21.41 3.68
CA PRO A 60 -0.34 -22.73 3.99
C PRO A 60 -1.50 -23.67 4.36
N THR A 61 -1.59 -24.81 3.67
CA THR A 61 -2.63 -25.82 3.89
C THR A 61 -2.09 -27.02 4.68
N GLY A 62 -2.88 -27.59 5.59
CA GLY A 62 -2.51 -28.80 6.34
C GLY A 62 -2.26 -28.57 7.84
N ASN A 63 -1.48 -29.44 8.47
CA ASN A 63 -1.19 -29.37 9.91
C ASN A 63 -0.24 -28.19 10.22
N PRO A 64 -0.61 -27.20 11.07
CA PRO A 64 0.24 -26.05 11.42
C PRO A 64 1.57 -26.44 12.07
N GLU A 65 1.68 -27.63 12.66
CA GLU A 65 2.93 -28.15 13.21
C GLU A 65 4.01 -28.43 12.16
N ASN A 66 3.64 -28.52 10.89
CA ASN A 66 4.60 -28.74 9.80
C ASN A 66 4.93 -27.44 9.04
N TRP A 67 4.30 -26.32 9.40
CA TRP A 67 4.54 -25.04 8.74
C TRP A 67 5.92 -24.48 9.10
N THR A 68 6.50 -23.81 8.11
CA THR A 68 7.70 -22.98 8.27
C THR A 68 7.37 -21.72 9.06
N ARG A 69 8.40 -21.08 9.63
CA ARG A 69 8.22 -19.81 10.37
C ARG A 69 7.60 -18.73 9.50
N GLU A 70 8.05 -18.60 8.26
CA GLU A 70 7.52 -17.65 7.29
C GLU A 70 6.04 -17.92 6.96
N GLU A 71 5.63 -19.18 6.83
CA GLU A 71 4.22 -19.54 6.61
C GLU A 71 3.34 -19.17 7.81
N MET A 72 3.79 -19.45 9.04
CA MET A 72 3.06 -19.04 10.24
C MET A 72 2.94 -17.52 10.36
N ARG A 73 3.99 -16.77 10.02
CA ARG A 73 3.98 -15.29 10.00
C ARG A 73 3.02 -14.76 8.94
N ARG A 74 3.06 -15.32 7.73
CA ARG A 74 2.18 -14.94 6.60
C ARG A 74 0.72 -15.20 6.93
N TRP A 75 0.42 -16.38 7.48
CA TRP A 75 -0.94 -16.73 7.89
C TRP A 75 -1.47 -15.78 8.98
N LEU A 76 -0.65 -15.44 9.99
CA LEU A 76 -1.02 -14.47 11.03
C LEU A 76 -1.24 -13.06 10.44
N ALA A 77 -0.48 -12.67 9.42
CA ALA A 77 -0.69 -11.41 8.71
C ALA A 77 -2.00 -11.40 7.91
N ALA A 78 -2.34 -12.51 7.25
CA ALA A 78 -3.59 -12.67 6.50
C ALA A 78 -4.83 -12.62 7.42
N VAL A 79 -4.85 -13.42 8.50
CA VAL A 79 -5.93 -13.42 9.50
C VAL A 79 -6.18 -12.02 10.08
N ARG A 80 -5.11 -11.25 10.25
CA ARG A 80 -5.20 -9.87 10.73
C ARG A 80 -5.83 -8.93 9.70
N ALA A 81 -5.43 -9.01 8.43
CA ALA A 81 -5.99 -8.19 7.36
C ALA A 81 -7.51 -8.41 7.22
N GLU A 82 -7.95 -9.65 7.31
CA GLU A 82 -9.37 -10.04 7.31
C GLU A 82 -10.11 -9.49 8.55
N SER A 83 -9.52 -9.61 9.74
CA SER A 83 -10.13 -9.11 11.00
C SER A 83 -10.33 -7.60 11.04
N LEU A 84 -9.54 -6.84 10.27
CA LEU A 84 -9.61 -5.37 10.21
C LEU A 84 -10.80 -4.85 9.41
N GLN A 85 -11.50 -5.69 8.66
CA GLN A 85 -12.61 -5.29 7.79
C GLN A 85 -13.96 -5.16 8.52
N VAL A 86 -14.14 -5.77 9.70
CA VAL A 86 -15.49 -6.06 10.22
C VAL A 86 -16.02 -5.11 11.31
N HIS A 87 -15.25 -4.21 11.95
CA HIS A 87 -15.87 -3.34 12.97
C HIS A 87 -15.21 -1.98 13.20
N LEU A 88 -15.87 -0.92 12.70
CA LEU A 88 -15.72 0.45 13.17
C LEU A 88 -16.23 0.54 14.62
N GLY A 89 -15.41 0.16 15.62
CA GLY A 89 -15.76 0.38 17.03
C GLY A 89 -14.93 -0.35 18.10
N LEU A 90 -14.23 -1.43 17.78
CA LEU A 90 -13.54 -2.28 18.77
C LEU A 90 -12.01 -2.16 18.75
N ARG A 91 -11.48 -0.96 18.50
CA ARG A 91 -10.05 -0.74 18.25
C ARG A 91 -9.12 -0.91 19.47
N SER A 92 -9.62 -1.06 20.71
CA SER A 92 -8.74 -1.19 21.89
C SER A 92 -8.51 -2.60 22.42
N GLN A 93 -9.27 -3.62 21.98
CA GLN A 93 -9.17 -4.96 22.57
C GLN A 93 -8.17 -5.90 21.87
N LEU A 94 -7.94 -5.75 20.56
CA LEU A 94 -7.09 -6.68 19.81
C LEU A 94 -5.59 -6.33 19.87
N SER A 95 -5.22 -5.07 20.08
CA SER A 95 -3.79 -4.67 20.20
C SER A 95 -3.17 -5.10 21.53
N GLN A 96 -3.96 -5.48 22.54
CA GLN A 96 -3.48 -5.90 23.85
C GLN A 96 -3.07 -7.39 23.92
N ARG A 97 -3.23 -8.16 22.83
CA ARG A 97 -3.00 -9.62 22.83
C ARG A 97 -1.65 -10.07 22.28
N ASN A 98 -0.62 -9.21 22.30
CA ASN A 98 0.74 -9.56 21.81
C ASN A 98 0.70 -10.23 20.41
N LEU A 99 -0.18 -9.71 19.55
CA LEU A 99 -0.72 -10.39 18.37
C LEU A 99 0.17 -10.28 17.12
N PHE A 100 1.28 -9.55 17.22
CA PHE A 100 2.18 -9.28 16.10
C PHE A 100 3.32 -10.30 16.13
N PRO A 101 3.55 -11.07 15.05
CA PRO A 101 4.78 -11.82 14.92
C PRO A 101 5.94 -10.83 14.89
N ASN A 102 6.77 -10.82 15.93
CA ASN A 102 8.04 -10.12 15.88
C ASN A 102 9.07 -10.99 15.14
N ASP A 103 10.06 -10.33 14.56
CA ASP A 103 11.16 -11.03 13.87
C ASP A 103 11.93 -11.97 14.84
N ASN A 104 11.87 -11.67 16.14
CA ASN A 104 12.48 -12.44 17.22
C ASN A 104 11.59 -13.57 17.80
N ASP A 105 10.33 -13.71 17.36
CA ASP A 105 9.44 -14.74 17.93
C ASP A 105 9.94 -16.15 17.61
N THR A 106 9.86 -17.04 18.59
CA THR A 106 10.24 -18.45 18.43
C THR A 106 9.20 -19.19 17.61
N ARG A 107 9.56 -20.40 17.14
CA ARG A 107 8.68 -21.19 16.27
C ARG A 107 7.43 -21.60 17.05
N GLU A 108 7.64 -21.96 18.30
CA GLU A 108 6.67 -22.44 19.28
C GLU A 108 5.69 -21.33 19.64
N GLU A 109 6.19 -20.09 19.79
CA GLU A 109 5.35 -18.93 20.04
C GLU A 109 4.46 -18.60 18.84
N LEU A 110 5.01 -18.64 17.63
CA LEU A 110 4.23 -18.49 16.39
C LEU A 110 3.17 -19.59 16.26
N LEU A 111 3.55 -20.85 16.50
CA LEU A 111 2.64 -22.00 16.46
C LEU A 111 1.49 -21.83 17.48
N ALA A 112 1.79 -21.44 18.71
CA ALA A 112 0.80 -21.23 19.75
C ALA A 112 -0.24 -20.16 19.35
N ARG A 113 0.23 -19.08 18.71
CA ARG A 113 -0.65 -18.01 18.20
C ARG A 113 -1.49 -18.48 17.01
N VAL A 114 -0.90 -19.24 16.09
CA VAL A 114 -1.62 -19.86 14.96
C VAL A 114 -2.74 -20.77 15.48
N LEU A 115 -2.41 -21.70 16.38
CA LEU A 115 -3.37 -22.62 16.98
C LEU A 115 -4.46 -21.89 17.78
N ALA A 116 -4.11 -20.83 18.51
CA ALA A 116 -5.09 -20.01 19.24
C ALA A 116 -6.09 -19.32 18.30
N ASN A 117 -5.63 -18.80 17.16
CA ASN A 117 -6.49 -18.17 16.15
C ASN A 117 -7.31 -19.20 15.36
N MET A 118 -6.79 -20.40 15.08
CA MET A 118 -7.57 -21.46 14.43
C MET A 118 -8.71 -22.00 15.30
N ARG A 119 -8.56 -21.96 16.63
CA ARG A 119 -9.64 -22.33 17.57
C ARG A 119 -10.80 -21.33 17.56
N ALA A 120 -10.55 -20.09 17.18
CA ALA A 120 -11.61 -19.10 16.98
C ALA A 120 -12.12 -19.20 15.54
N PRO A 121 -13.40 -19.51 15.28
CA PRO A 121 -13.90 -19.64 13.92
C PRO A 121 -13.79 -18.28 13.19
N ARG A 122 -13.17 -18.29 11.99
CA ARG A 122 -13.28 -17.19 11.02
C ARG A 122 -14.74 -17.09 10.58
N ARG A 123 -15.37 -15.93 10.81
CA ARG A 123 -16.73 -15.60 10.37
C ARG A 123 -16.66 -14.45 9.38
#